data_AF-A0A7L5AEX3-F1
#
_entry.id   AF-A0A7L5AEX3-F1
#
_cell.length_a   1.000
_cell.length_b   1.000
_cell.length_c   1.000
_cell.angle_alpha   90.00
_cell.angle_beta   90.00
_cell.angle_gamma   90.00
#
_symmetry.space_group_name_H-M   'P 1'
#
loop_
_entity.id
_entity.type
_entity.pdbx_description
1 polymer ?
#
loop_
_entity_poly.entity_id
_entity_poly.type
_entity_poly.pdbx_seq_one_letter_code
_entity_poly.pdbx_strand_id
1 'polypeptide(L)'
;MRPPARHGSSTEPTGPIATDPIATGPIATGPIPAGPIATGPTPTDRIPTGRIPSGRIPSGPIPSGPIPTGPIPAGPVPTVAALTYELITGHPYELTSGDVIFTVMALRRGIPDADRVAARAEFYAAPRACLRSSDLGKRYGWGIHADADGRLALYGVESHEYGRLLDGRDPFGACVTVTRAMRSSR
;
A
#
# COMPACT_ATOMS: atom_id res chain seq x y z
N MET A 1 39.33 -91.18 -20.19
CA MET A 1 38.83 -91.71 -21.48
C MET A 1 38.64 -90.54 -22.45
N ARG A 2 38.85 -90.79 -23.74
CA ARG A 2 39.13 -89.86 -24.86
C ARG A 2 38.08 -88.75 -25.11
N PRO A 3 38.49 -87.57 -25.66
CA PRO A 3 37.65 -86.57 -26.36
C PRO A 3 37.67 -86.92 -27.90
N PRO A 4 37.45 -86.03 -28.91
CA PRO A 4 36.84 -84.68 -29.05
C PRO A 4 35.89 -84.55 -30.30
N ALA A 5 35.29 -83.37 -30.53
CA ALA A 5 35.07 -82.72 -31.86
C ALA A 5 34.40 -81.35 -31.63
N ARG A 6 34.85 -80.15 -32.02
CA ARG A 6 35.61 -79.53 -33.13
C ARG A 6 34.68 -78.67 -34.02
N HIS A 7 34.83 -77.34 -33.86
CA HIS A 7 34.79 -76.24 -34.85
C HIS A 7 33.50 -75.88 -35.60
N GLY A 8 33.27 -74.55 -35.72
CA GLY A 8 32.41 -73.93 -36.72
C GLY A 8 32.16 -72.45 -36.44
N SER A 9 33.02 -71.58 -36.96
CA SER A 9 32.85 -70.12 -37.03
C SER A 9 32.18 -69.72 -38.36
N SER A 10 31.16 -68.85 -38.35
CA SER A 10 30.88 -67.91 -39.48
C SER A 10 29.79 -66.87 -39.17
N THR A 11 30.18 -65.58 -39.20
CA THR A 11 29.54 -64.40 -39.85
C THR A 11 28.06 -64.02 -39.63
N GLU A 12 27.84 -62.75 -39.21
CA GLU A 12 26.59 -61.96 -39.29
C GLU A 12 26.05 -61.81 -40.73
N PRO A 13 24.77 -61.39 -40.90
CA PRO A 13 24.53 -59.96 -41.20
C PRO A 13 23.26 -59.31 -40.57
N THR A 14 23.42 -58.02 -40.27
CA THR A 14 22.52 -56.85 -40.27
C THR A 14 21.00 -57.00 -40.47
N GLY A 15 20.24 -56.37 -39.54
CA GLY A 15 18.91 -55.79 -39.82
C GLY A 15 18.33 -55.01 -38.62
N PRO A 16 17.99 -53.71 -38.74
CA PRO A 16 17.24 -52.96 -37.73
C PRO A 16 15.72 -52.98 -38.00
N ILE A 17 14.89 -53.14 -36.96
CA ILE A 17 13.41 -53.04 -37.03
C ILE A 17 12.95 -52.25 -35.80
N ALA A 18 12.84 -50.92 -35.91
CA ALA A 18 11.65 -50.13 -36.27
C ALA A 18 10.68 -49.93 -35.08
N THR A 19 10.77 -48.72 -34.50
CA THR A 19 9.90 -48.14 -33.47
C THR A 19 8.65 -47.56 -34.13
N ASP A 20 7.46 -47.95 -33.68
CA ASP A 20 6.20 -47.36 -34.16
C ASP A 20 6.08 -45.86 -33.77
N PRO A 21 5.60 -44.98 -34.66
CA PRO A 21 5.25 -43.61 -34.30
C PRO A 21 3.86 -43.55 -33.64
N ILE A 22 3.78 -42.96 -32.44
CA ILE A 22 2.51 -42.58 -31.80
C ILE A 22 1.90 -41.42 -32.60
N ALA A 23 0.69 -41.64 -33.12
CA ALA A 23 -0.06 -40.64 -33.87
C ALA A 23 -0.48 -39.45 -32.99
N THR A 24 -0.01 -38.25 -33.36
CA THR A 24 -0.45 -36.96 -32.83
C THR A 24 -1.82 -36.61 -33.41
N GLY A 25 -2.86 -36.62 -32.58
CA GLY A 25 -4.17 -36.05 -32.94
C GLY A 25 -4.21 -34.54 -32.62
N PRO A 26 -4.88 -33.70 -33.43
CA PRO A 26 -5.07 -32.28 -33.11
C PRO A 26 -6.11 -32.10 -32.00
N ILE A 27 -5.80 -31.29 -30.98
CA ILE A 27 -6.76 -30.85 -29.96
C ILE A 27 -7.61 -29.74 -30.59
N ALA A 28 -8.91 -29.98 -30.73
CA ALA A 28 -9.85 -29.02 -31.27
C ALA A 28 -10.04 -27.83 -30.31
N THR A 29 -9.56 -26.65 -30.70
CA THR A 29 -9.87 -25.38 -30.04
C THR A 29 -11.25 -24.91 -30.50
N GLY A 30 -12.29 -25.18 -29.72
CA GLY A 30 -13.61 -24.59 -29.93
C GLY A 30 -13.70 -23.17 -29.34
N PRO A 31 -14.42 -22.22 -29.96
CA PRO A 31 -14.70 -20.92 -29.37
C PRO A 31 -15.69 -21.05 -28.21
N ILE A 32 -15.36 -20.43 -27.06
CA ILE A 32 -16.22 -20.37 -25.88
C ILE A 32 -17.27 -19.26 -26.10
N PRO A 33 -18.58 -19.54 -26.06
CA PRO A 33 -19.59 -18.49 -26.19
C PRO A 33 -19.63 -17.63 -24.92
N ALA A 34 -19.38 -16.32 -25.08
CA ALA A 34 -19.57 -15.33 -24.04
C ALA A 34 -21.08 -15.11 -23.80
N GLY A 35 -21.60 -15.66 -22.72
CA GLY A 35 -22.92 -15.29 -22.21
C GLY A 35 -22.88 -13.94 -21.47
N PRO A 36 -23.96 -13.14 -21.47
CA PRO A 36 -24.00 -11.92 -20.67
C PRO A 36 -24.03 -12.24 -19.17
N ILE A 37 -23.12 -11.65 -18.42
CA ILE A 37 -23.12 -11.70 -16.95
C ILE A 37 -24.26 -10.81 -16.47
N ALA A 38 -25.25 -11.39 -15.78
CA ALA A 38 -26.35 -10.64 -15.21
C ALA A 38 -25.85 -9.68 -14.11
N THR A 39 -25.93 -8.38 -14.36
CA THR A 39 -25.77 -7.33 -13.35
C THR A 39 -27.02 -7.28 -12.48
N GLY A 40 -27.00 -7.97 -11.33
CA GLY A 40 -27.92 -7.68 -10.23
C GLY A 40 -27.47 -6.43 -9.45
N PRO A 41 -28.39 -5.63 -8.89
CA PRO A 41 -28.02 -4.54 -7.99
C PRO A 41 -27.41 -5.11 -6.70
N THR A 42 -26.25 -4.58 -6.29
CA THR A 42 -25.62 -4.91 -5.00
C THR A 42 -26.53 -4.49 -3.84
N PRO A 43 -26.87 -5.38 -2.90
CA PRO A 43 -27.58 -4.99 -1.70
C PRO A 43 -26.62 -4.18 -0.81
N THR A 44 -27.00 -2.94 -0.54
CA THR A 44 -26.37 -2.05 0.44
C THR A 44 -26.72 -2.55 1.84
N ASP A 45 -26.10 -3.64 2.29
CA ASP A 45 -26.30 -4.11 3.66
C ASP A 45 -25.29 -3.48 4.63
N ARG A 46 -25.88 -2.89 5.67
CA ARG A 46 -25.23 -2.18 6.79
C ARG A 46 -24.20 -3.08 7.46
N ILE A 47 -23.02 -2.53 7.77
CA ILE A 47 -22.06 -3.17 8.68
C ILE A 47 -22.71 -3.27 10.07
N PRO A 48 -22.97 -4.48 10.62
CA PRO A 48 -23.37 -4.60 12.01
C PRO A 48 -22.12 -4.42 12.87
N THR A 49 -22.17 -3.49 13.81
CA THR A 49 -21.22 -3.39 14.93
C THR A 49 -21.37 -4.61 15.84
N GLY A 50 -20.75 -5.73 15.45
CA GLY A 50 -20.69 -6.97 16.22
C GLY A 50 -19.32 -7.14 16.89
N ARG A 51 -19.32 -7.40 18.20
CA ARG A 51 -18.14 -7.76 19.02
C ARG A 51 -17.25 -8.80 18.35
N ILE A 52 -15.93 -8.59 18.40
CA ILE A 52 -14.92 -9.61 18.07
C ILE A 52 -15.02 -10.72 19.14
N PRO A 53 -15.36 -11.97 18.80
CA PRO A 53 -15.22 -13.08 19.73
C PRO A 53 -13.73 -13.44 19.83
N SER A 54 -13.18 -13.45 21.04
CA SER A 54 -11.85 -14.00 21.31
C SER A 54 -11.85 -15.53 21.07
N GLY A 55 -11.72 -15.94 19.81
CA GLY A 55 -11.54 -17.33 19.43
C GLY A 55 -10.10 -17.78 19.62
N ARG A 56 -9.90 -18.93 20.26
CA ARG A 56 -8.58 -19.59 20.43
C ARG A 56 -7.91 -19.79 19.08
N ILE A 57 -6.63 -19.45 18.99
CA ILE A 57 -5.77 -19.80 17.83
C ILE A 57 -5.58 -21.33 17.86
N PRO A 58 -5.96 -22.08 16.81
CA PRO A 58 -5.68 -23.51 16.76
C PRO A 58 -4.18 -23.73 16.62
N SER A 59 -3.58 -24.43 17.57
CA SER A 59 -2.18 -24.87 17.53
C SER A 59 -2.03 -26.07 16.59
N GLY A 60 -2.19 -25.86 15.28
CA GLY A 60 -1.94 -26.87 14.26
C GLY A 60 -0.52 -26.76 13.67
N PRO A 61 0.06 -27.86 13.15
CA PRO A 61 1.34 -27.80 12.44
C PRO A 61 1.21 -26.89 11.21
N ILE A 62 2.16 -25.96 11.05
CA ILE A 62 2.22 -25.06 9.90
C ILE A 62 2.52 -25.91 8.65
N PRO A 63 1.66 -25.95 7.62
CA PRO A 63 1.94 -26.70 6.41
C PRO A 63 3.16 -26.09 5.71
N SER A 64 4.23 -26.88 5.59
CA SER A 64 5.44 -26.54 4.83
C SER A 64 5.17 -26.67 3.32
N GLY A 65 4.29 -25.83 2.80
CA GLY A 65 4.09 -25.65 1.36
C GLY A 65 4.95 -24.51 0.82
N PRO A 66 5.28 -24.50 -0.49
CA PRO A 66 5.95 -23.37 -1.11
C PRO A 66 5.12 -22.09 -0.89
N ILE A 67 5.78 -21.03 -0.41
CA ILE A 67 5.15 -19.72 -0.22
C ILE A 67 4.67 -19.24 -1.60
N PRO A 68 3.37 -18.97 -1.80
CA PRO A 68 2.90 -18.44 -3.06
C PRO A 68 3.56 -17.07 -3.31
N THR A 69 4.41 -16.99 -4.32
CA THR A 69 5.09 -15.78 -4.80
C THR A 69 4.16 -14.87 -5.62
N GLY A 70 2.85 -14.96 -5.39
CA GLY A 70 1.89 -14.02 -5.99
C GLY A 70 2.07 -12.62 -5.42
N PRO A 71 1.80 -11.56 -6.19
CA PRO A 71 1.85 -10.19 -5.67
C PRO A 71 0.89 -10.09 -4.49
N ILE A 72 1.44 -9.73 -3.31
CA ILE A 72 0.64 -9.35 -2.15
C ILE A 72 -0.22 -8.17 -2.60
N PRO A 73 -1.56 -8.22 -2.48
CA PRO A 73 -2.38 -7.05 -2.74
C PRO A 73 -1.92 -5.94 -1.81
N ALA A 74 -1.25 -4.92 -2.36
CA ALA A 74 -0.95 -3.73 -1.61
C ALA A 74 -2.30 -3.17 -1.14
N GLY A 75 -2.48 -3.05 0.17
CA GLY A 75 -3.63 -2.33 0.72
C GLY A 75 -3.72 -0.91 0.12
N PRO A 76 -4.86 -0.22 0.26
CA PRO A 76 -5.01 1.10 -0.31
C PRO A 76 -3.90 2.03 0.18
N VAL A 77 -3.15 2.63 -0.76
CA VAL A 77 -2.11 3.62 -0.46
C VAL A 77 -2.76 4.78 0.30
N PRO A 78 -2.27 5.14 1.50
CA PRO A 78 -2.84 6.24 2.27
C PRO A 78 -2.88 7.55 1.45
N THR A 79 -3.99 8.29 1.58
CA THR A 79 -4.10 9.61 0.94
C THR A 79 -3.11 10.59 1.55
N VAL A 80 -2.78 11.67 0.83
CA VAL A 80 -1.94 12.75 1.37
C VAL A 80 -2.54 13.34 2.65
N ALA A 81 -3.86 13.53 2.69
CA ALA A 81 -4.54 14.04 3.88
C ALA A 81 -4.43 13.07 5.07
N ALA A 82 -4.58 11.76 4.83
CA ALA A 82 -4.42 10.75 5.88
C ALA A 82 -2.99 10.73 6.45
N LEU A 83 -1.98 10.71 5.58
CA LEU A 83 -0.56 10.75 6.00
C LEU A 83 -0.23 12.04 6.75
N THR A 84 -0.74 13.18 6.26
CA THR A 84 -0.52 14.48 6.91
C THR A 84 -1.17 14.51 8.30
N TYR A 85 -2.39 13.99 8.41
CA TYR A 85 -3.11 13.90 9.67
C TYR A 85 -2.36 13.04 10.68
N GLU A 86 -2.00 11.81 10.30
CA GLU A 86 -1.29 10.86 11.14
C GLU A 86 0.04 11.43 11.62
N LEU A 87 0.81 12.03 10.69
CA LEU A 87 2.10 12.61 10.99
C LEU A 87 2.01 13.78 11.99
N ILE A 88 1.08 14.72 11.80
CA ILE A 88 0.98 15.89 12.71
C ILE A 88 0.37 15.50 14.06
N THR A 89 -0.64 14.61 14.08
CA THR A 89 -1.27 14.19 15.34
C THR A 89 -0.36 13.31 16.19
N GLY A 90 0.54 12.53 15.58
CA GLY A 90 1.56 11.77 16.30
C GLY A 90 2.74 12.62 16.80
N HIS A 91 2.94 13.80 16.23
CA HIS A 91 4.11 14.66 16.47
C HIS A 91 3.72 16.14 16.64
N PRO A 92 2.84 16.49 17.61
CA PRO A 92 2.37 17.85 17.79
C PRO A 92 3.53 18.79 18.19
N TYR A 93 3.70 19.87 17.44
CA TYR A 93 4.77 20.86 17.62
C TYR A 93 6.21 20.31 17.52
N GLU A 94 6.41 19.23 16.76
CA GLU A 94 7.74 18.72 16.43
C GLU A 94 8.14 19.05 14.99
N LEU A 95 7.19 19.01 14.06
CA LEU A 95 7.45 19.09 12.63
C LEU A 95 6.96 20.42 12.06
N THR A 96 7.79 21.05 11.23
CA THR A 96 7.37 22.24 10.47
C THR A 96 6.53 21.85 9.26
N SER A 97 5.89 22.85 8.63
CA SER A 97 5.19 22.64 7.36
C SER A 97 6.07 22.04 6.27
N GLY A 98 7.36 22.41 6.20
CA GLY A 98 8.31 21.81 5.30
C GLY A 98 8.54 20.33 5.61
N ASP A 99 8.82 20.01 6.87
CA ASP A 99 9.09 18.63 7.28
C ASP A 99 7.92 17.70 6.99
N VAL A 100 6.68 18.18 7.19
CA VAL A 100 5.46 17.43 6.85
C VAL A 100 5.36 17.19 5.35
N ILE A 101 5.53 18.23 4.51
CA ILE A 101 5.43 18.10 3.05
C ILE A 101 6.47 17.10 2.54
N PHE A 102 7.71 17.23 2.99
CA PHE A 102 8.79 16.35 2.57
C PHE A 102 8.58 14.92 3.05
N THR A 103 8.25 14.72 4.33
CA THR A 103 8.05 13.38 4.91
C THR A 103 6.91 12.65 4.20
N VAL A 104 5.77 13.31 3.97
CA VAL A 104 4.65 12.70 3.22
C VAL A 104 5.07 12.35 1.79
N MET A 105 5.83 13.21 1.12
CA MET A 105 6.36 12.93 -0.22
C MET A 105 7.31 11.73 -0.20
N ALA A 106 8.25 11.68 0.74
CA ALA A 106 9.24 10.62 0.90
C ALA A 106 8.58 9.27 1.19
N LEU A 107 7.59 9.23 2.09
CA LEU A 107 6.80 8.03 2.38
C LEU A 107 6.07 7.51 1.14
N ARG A 108 5.42 8.40 0.39
CA ARG A 108 4.69 8.02 -0.83
C ARG A 108 5.59 7.54 -1.97
N ARG A 109 6.85 7.99 -1.98
CA ARG A 109 7.87 7.55 -2.93
C ARG A 109 8.72 6.38 -2.42
N GLY A 110 8.52 5.94 -1.17
CA GLY A 110 9.30 4.88 -0.56
C GLY A 110 10.79 5.23 -0.39
N ILE A 111 11.13 6.50 -0.14
CA ILE A 111 12.53 6.92 0.05
C ILE A 111 13.04 6.36 1.41
N PRO A 112 14.10 5.52 1.41
CA PRO A 112 14.69 4.99 2.63
C PRO A 112 15.25 6.09 3.54
N ASP A 113 15.24 5.86 4.86
CA ASP A 113 15.72 6.84 5.85
C ASP A 113 17.14 7.33 5.57
N ALA A 114 18.02 6.42 5.13
CA ALA A 114 19.41 6.74 4.79
C ALA A 114 19.54 7.79 3.68
N ASP A 115 18.58 7.84 2.75
CA ASP A 115 18.61 8.73 1.59
C ASP A 115 17.84 10.04 1.83
N ARG A 116 17.10 10.15 2.94
CA ARG A 116 16.17 11.28 3.17
C ARG A 116 16.88 12.62 3.27
N VAL A 117 18.09 12.67 3.81
CA VAL A 117 18.85 13.94 3.92
C VAL A 117 19.17 14.51 2.55
N ALA A 118 19.73 13.67 1.66
CA ALA A 118 20.05 14.07 0.29
C ALA A 118 18.78 14.40 -0.50
N ALA A 119 17.76 13.55 -0.40
CA ALA A 119 16.49 13.78 -1.08
C ALA A 119 15.78 15.06 -0.60
N ARG A 120 15.90 15.44 0.67
CA ARG A 120 15.32 16.68 1.20
C ARG A 120 16.01 17.90 0.63
N ALA A 121 17.35 17.87 0.53
CA ALA A 121 18.12 18.95 -0.06
C ALA A 121 17.72 19.16 -1.53
N GLU A 122 17.63 18.07 -2.31
CA GLU A 122 17.17 18.13 -3.70
C GLU A 122 15.71 18.60 -3.81
N PHE A 123 14.82 18.10 -2.93
CA PHE A 123 13.42 18.46 -2.93
C PHE A 123 13.22 19.97 -2.76
N TYR A 124 14.01 20.62 -1.90
CA TYR A 124 13.94 22.07 -1.63
C TYR A 124 14.91 22.93 -2.45
N ALA A 125 15.64 22.36 -3.39
CA ALA A 125 16.49 23.13 -4.31
C ALA A 125 15.70 24.10 -5.21
N ALA A 126 14.38 23.87 -5.35
CA ALA A 126 13.46 24.75 -6.03
C ALA A 126 12.32 25.20 -5.09
N PRO A 127 11.72 26.39 -5.29
CA PRO A 127 10.59 26.86 -4.51
C PRO A 127 9.42 25.85 -4.51
N ARG A 128 8.83 25.61 -3.33
CA ARG A 128 7.70 24.69 -3.15
C ARG A 128 6.49 25.41 -2.63
N ALA A 129 5.31 24.91 -3.00
CA ALA A 129 4.06 25.37 -2.43
C ALA A 129 4.02 25.05 -0.92
N CYS A 130 3.46 25.96 -0.14
CA CYS A 130 3.19 25.73 1.28
C CYS A 130 2.22 24.57 1.48
N LEU A 131 2.16 24.07 2.72
CA LEU A 131 1.29 22.95 3.09
C LEU A 131 -0.15 23.25 2.71
N ARG A 132 -0.68 22.47 1.75
CA ARG A 132 -2.09 22.57 1.32
C ARG A 132 -2.96 21.74 2.24
N SER A 133 -3.22 22.29 3.42
CA SER A 133 -4.05 21.71 4.48
C SER A 133 -5.56 21.84 4.26
N SER A 134 -5.99 22.25 3.06
CA SER A 134 -7.40 22.56 2.80
C SER A 134 -8.32 21.35 2.99
N ASP A 135 -7.85 20.13 2.73
CA ASP A 135 -8.65 18.93 2.95
C ASP A 135 -8.87 18.68 4.44
N LEU A 136 -7.85 18.86 5.28
CA LEU A 136 -7.94 18.72 6.73
C LEU A 136 -8.97 19.69 7.33
N GLY A 137 -8.94 20.95 6.90
CA GLY A 137 -9.94 21.93 7.34
C GLY A 137 -11.31 21.71 6.72
N LYS A 138 -11.43 21.79 5.39
CA LYS A 138 -12.72 21.86 4.69
C LYS A 138 -13.50 20.55 4.72
N ARG A 139 -12.80 19.42 4.70
CA ARG A 139 -13.43 18.10 4.54
C ARG A 139 -13.55 17.35 5.86
N TYR A 140 -12.61 17.58 6.78
CA TYR A 140 -12.49 16.80 8.00
C TYR A 140 -12.64 17.61 9.29
N GLY A 141 -12.79 18.94 9.22
CA GLY A 141 -13.08 19.75 10.41
C GLY A 141 -11.90 19.90 11.36
N TRP A 142 -10.67 20.03 10.84
CA TRP A 142 -9.48 20.28 11.64
C TRP A 142 -8.96 21.71 11.49
N GLY A 143 -8.65 22.34 12.62
CA GLY A 143 -7.80 23.51 12.73
C GLY A 143 -6.33 23.13 12.71
N ILE A 144 -5.52 23.88 11.97
CA ILE A 144 -4.06 23.75 12.01
C ILE A 144 -3.50 24.97 12.73
N HIS A 145 -2.65 24.73 13.71
CA HIS A 145 -1.87 25.76 14.37
C HIS A 145 -0.39 25.58 14.06
N ALA A 146 0.31 26.68 13.84
CA ALA A 146 1.77 26.73 13.81
C ALA A 146 2.24 27.57 14.99
N ASP A 147 3.18 27.09 15.78
CA ASP A 147 3.81 27.89 16.84
C ASP A 147 4.77 28.95 16.27
N ALA A 148 5.45 29.68 17.15
CA ALA A 148 6.41 30.71 16.78
C ALA A 148 7.59 30.19 15.93
N ASP A 149 7.93 28.90 16.06
CA ASP A 149 8.98 28.24 15.29
C ASP A 149 8.43 27.58 14.00
N GLY A 150 7.13 27.72 13.73
CA GLY A 150 6.46 27.15 12.57
C GLY A 150 6.15 25.66 12.68
N ARG A 151 6.23 25.08 13.88
CA ARG A 151 5.92 23.66 14.14
C ARG A 151 4.42 23.47 14.32
N LEU A 152 3.92 22.36 13.80
CA LEU A 152 2.50 22.20 13.55
C LEU A 152 1.80 21.33 14.60
N ALA A 153 0.55 21.69 14.91
CA ALA A 153 -0.39 20.84 15.63
C ALA A 153 -1.78 20.91 14.99
N LEU A 154 -2.59 19.88 15.23
CA LEU A 154 -3.97 19.78 14.77
C LEU A 154 -4.93 19.82 15.96
N TYR A 155 -6.03 20.56 15.79
CA TYR A 155 -7.12 20.66 16.75
C TYR A 155 -8.45 20.40 16.07
N GLY A 156 -9.29 19.55 16.65
CA GLY A 156 -10.65 19.38 16.14
C GLY A 156 -11.44 20.67 16.35
N VAL A 157 -12.29 21.05 15.39
CA VAL A 157 -13.07 22.31 15.51
C VAL A 157 -13.97 22.37 16.74
N GLU A 158 -14.35 21.22 17.29
CA GLU A 158 -15.17 21.11 18.51
C GLU A 158 -14.32 21.05 19.80
N SER A 159 -12.99 21.11 19.70
CA SER A 159 -12.11 20.98 20.86
C SER A 159 -12.02 22.30 21.65
N HIS A 160 -11.79 22.16 22.96
CA HIS A 160 -11.60 23.30 23.84
C HIS A 160 -10.37 24.14 23.45
N GLU A 161 -9.30 23.49 23.01
CA GLU A 161 -8.07 24.13 22.53
C GLU A 161 -8.33 24.94 21.25
N TYR A 162 -9.17 24.42 20.33
CA TYR A 162 -9.58 25.17 19.17
C TYR A 162 -10.41 26.40 19.56
N GLY A 163 -11.31 26.27 20.54
CA GLY A 163 -12.04 27.41 21.13
C GLY A 163 -11.10 28.48 21.69
N ARG A 164 -10.10 28.08 22.49
CA ARG A 164 -9.08 29.00 23.01
C ARG A 164 -8.32 29.75 21.92
N LEU A 165 -7.97 29.06 20.83
CA LEU A 165 -7.33 29.67 19.67
C LEU A 165 -8.23 30.73 19.02
N LEU A 166 -9.53 30.47 18.91
CA LEU A 166 -10.51 31.44 18.43
C LEU A 166 -10.68 32.65 19.36
N ASP A 167 -10.48 32.45 20.67
CA ASP A 167 -10.44 33.50 21.67
C ASP A 167 -9.11 34.27 21.70
N GLY A 168 -8.19 33.93 20.78
CA GLY A 168 -6.92 34.61 20.59
C GLY A 168 -5.85 34.20 21.59
N ARG A 169 -5.89 32.98 22.12
CA ARG A 169 -4.80 32.41 22.92
C ARG A 169 -4.35 31.07 22.37
N ASP A 170 -3.05 30.93 22.16
CA ASP A 170 -2.46 29.64 21.83
C ASP A 170 -2.37 28.71 23.06
N PRO A 171 -2.02 27.43 22.86
CA PRO A 171 -1.81 26.48 23.96
C PRO A 171 -0.70 26.89 24.93
N PHE A 172 0.28 27.67 24.46
CA PHE A 172 1.42 28.17 25.24
C PHE A 172 1.10 29.46 26.01
N GLY A 173 -0.10 30.02 25.83
CA GLY A 173 -0.58 31.22 26.51
C GLY A 173 -0.25 32.53 25.80
N ALA A 174 0.34 32.49 24.61
CA ALA A 174 0.61 33.66 23.80
C ALA A 174 -0.66 34.17 23.10
N CYS A 175 -0.73 35.48 22.87
CA CYS A 175 -1.83 36.08 22.12
C CYS A 175 -1.72 35.75 20.63
N VAL A 176 -2.84 35.33 20.03
CA VAL A 176 -2.97 35.03 18.60
C VAL A 176 -4.01 35.95 17.98
N THR A 177 -3.66 36.57 16.85
CA THR A 177 -4.61 37.36 16.07
C THR A 177 -5.46 36.43 15.21
N VAL A 178 -6.77 36.40 15.48
CA VAL A 178 -7.73 35.61 14.71
C VAL A 178 -8.28 36.46 13.56
N THR A 179 -8.13 35.97 12.33
CA THR A 179 -8.64 36.64 11.13
C THR A 179 -9.62 35.72 10.40
N ARG A 180 -10.64 36.30 9.76
CA ARG A 180 -11.58 35.52 8.94
C ARG A 180 -10.87 35.09 7.66
N ALA A 181 -10.96 33.81 7.32
CA ALA A 181 -10.43 33.29 6.07
C ALA A 181 -11.09 33.98 4.86
N MET A 182 -10.30 34.27 3.82
CA MET A 182 -10.83 34.80 2.56
C MET A 182 -11.79 33.79 1.93
N ARG A 183 -13.02 34.22 1.67
CA ARG A 183 -14.01 33.43 0.94
C ARG A 183 -13.73 33.57 -0.55
N SER A 184 -13.57 32.46 -1.27
CA SER A 184 -13.52 32.55 -2.74
C SER A 184 -14.88 33.04 -3.24
N SER A 185 -14.90 34.15 -3.98
CA SER A 185 -16.06 34.48 -4.83
C SER A 185 -16.21 33.34 -5.84
N ARG A 186 -17.41 32.77 -5.93
CA ARG A 186 -17.80 31.91 -7.04
C ARG A 186 -18.44 32.77 -8.13
#